data_AF-A0A9Q1JBQ6-F1
#
_entry.id   AF-A0A9Q1JBQ6-F1
#
_cell.length_a   1.000
_cell.length_b   1.000
_cell.length_c   1.000
_cell.angle_alpha   90.00
_cell.angle_beta   90.00
_cell.angle_gamma   90.00
#
_symmetry.space_group_name_H-M   'P 1'
#
loop_
_entity.id
_entity.type
_entity.pdbx_description
1 polymer ?
#
loop_
_entity_poly.entity_id
_entity_poly.type
_entity_poly.pdbx_seq_one_letter_code
_entity_poly.pdbx_strand_id
1 'polypeptide(L)'
;MWLNGFPAVFLLPLHPHCVFPTGLAFDLRNSLYGQHLASEVILKAVTGFMEDNNPSKPLVLSLHGSSGTGKNLVAKIIAKNLFEGGDLSTQVHLFIATHHFPHSAKVDTYKAQLQQWIRGNVSVCPRSMFIFDEMDKMNPGTY
;
A
#
# COMPACT_ATOMS: atom_id res chain seq x y z
N MET A 1 -22.59 3.19 15.16
CA MET A 1 -21.45 2.40 15.69
C MET A 1 -20.50 2.19 14.51
N TRP A 2 -19.57 3.13 14.30
CA TRP A 2 -18.71 3.20 13.12
C TRP A 2 -17.32 2.68 13.48
N LEU A 3 -17.03 1.43 13.19
CA LEU A 3 -15.67 0.89 13.19
C LEU A 3 -15.66 -0.21 12.13
N ASN A 4 -14.93 0.01 11.03
CA ASN A 4 -14.33 -1.02 10.15
C ASN A 4 -13.60 -0.29 9.02
N GLY A 5 -12.42 0.25 9.36
CA GLY A 5 -11.58 1.02 8.46
C GLY A 5 -10.22 0.35 8.27
N PHE A 6 -10.03 -0.32 7.13
CA PHE A 6 -8.79 -0.91 6.61
C PHE A 6 -7.83 0.11 5.97
N PRO A 7 -6.62 0.37 6.52
CA PRO A 7 -5.59 1.11 5.80
C PRO A 7 -4.67 0.21 4.96
N ALA A 8 -4.41 0.59 3.71
CA ALA A 8 -3.17 0.21 3.02
C ALA A 8 -2.20 1.40 3.15
N VAL A 9 -0.97 1.18 3.63
CA VAL A 9 -0.03 2.28 3.90
C VAL A 9 1.12 2.21 2.91
N PHE A 10 1.08 3.06 1.89
CA PHE A 10 2.11 3.14 0.86
C PHE A 10 3.31 3.95 1.40
N LEU A 11 4.52 3.63 0.96
CA LEU A 11 5.73 4.45 1.16
C LEU A 11 6.45 4.46 -0.20
N LEU A 12 6.85 5.63 -0.69
CA LEU A 12 7.52 5.73 -2.01
C LEU A 12 8.46 6.97 -2.05
N PRO A 13 9.63 7.03 -1.43
CA PRO A 13 10.65 8.02 -1.76
C PRO A 13 11.26 7.79 -3.16
N LEU A 14 11.72 8.89 -3.75
CA LEU A 14 12.07 9.05 -5.17
C LEU A 14 13.54 8.83 -5.54
N HIS A 15 13.75 8.46 -6.80
CA HIS A 15 14.94 8.81 -7.58
C HIS A 15 14.56 9.01 -9.07
N PRO A 16 15.33 9.81 -9.84
CA PRO A 16 14.89 10.51 -11.08
C PRO A 16 14.82 9.63 -12.34
N HIS A 17 14.79 8.32 -12.20
CA HIS A 17 14.66 7.37 -13.33
C HIS A 17 13.35 6.57 -13.28
N CYS A 18 12.30 7.12 -12.67
CA CYS A 18 11.00 6.46 -12.66
C CYS A 18 10.29 6.63 -14.02
N VAL A 19 10.14 5.49 -14.71
CA VAL A 19 9.24 5.33 -15.85
C VAL A 19 7.83 5.75 -15.43
N PHE A 20 7.20 6.63 -16.20
CA PHE A 20 5.81 7.00 -16.01
C PHE A 20 4.94 5.73 -16.04
N PRO A 21 3.98 5.55 -15.11
CA PRO A 21 3.07 4.42 -15.16
C PRO A 21 2.04 4.64 -16.28
N THR A 22 2.47 4.50 -17.53
CA THR A 22 1.63 4.66 -18.74
C THR A 22 0.46 3.67 -18.76
N GLY A 23 0.54 2.58 -17.98
CA GLY A 23 -0.52 1.59 -17.82
C GLY A 23 -1.48 1.82 -16.64
N LEU A 24 -1.18 2.68 -15.65
CA LEU A 24 -1.97 2.72 -14.41
C LEU A 24 -3.40 3.18 -14.64
N ALA A 25 -3.59 4.25 -15.42
CA ALA A 25 -4.91 4.76 -15.76
C ALA A 25 -5.75 3.72 -16.52
N PHE A 26 -5.12 3.01 -17.45
CA PHE A 26 -5.75 1.96 -18.24
C PHE A 26 -6.16 0.78 -17.36
N ASP A 27 -5.25 0.27 -16.54
CA ASP A 27 -5.49 -0.89 -15.67
C ASP A 27 -6.56 -0.59 -14.61
N LEU A 28 -6.54 0.60 -14.00
CA LEU A 28 -7.58 1.03 -13.04
C LEU A 28 -8.95 1.13 -13.70
N ARG A 29 -9.04 1.67 -14.93
CA ARG A 29 -10.30 1.82 -15.66
C ARG A 29 -10.89 0.49 -16.11
N ASN A 30 -10.05 -0.44 -16.56
CA ASN A 30 -10.50 -1.68 -17.19
C ASN A 30 -10.60 -2.86 -16.21
N SER A 31 -10.03 -2.75 -15.01
CA SER A 31 -10.03 -3.85 -14.03
C SER A 31 -10.93 -3.60 -12.81
N LEU A 32 -11.31 -2.35 -12.53
CA LEU A 32 -12.12 -1.98 -11.36
C LEU A 32 -13.55 -1.58 -11.75
N TYR A 33 -14.39 -2.58 -11.95
CA TYR A 33 -15.79 -2.39 -12.32
C TYR A 33 -16.60 -1.73 -11.19
N GLY A 34 -17.39 -0.71 -11.53
CA GLY A 34 -18.25 0.00 -10.59
C GLY A 34 -17.51 0.94 -9.61
N GLN A 35 -16.18 1.01 -9.65
CA GLN A 35 -15.35 1.77 -8.71
C GLN A 35 -14.76 3.05 -9.33
N HIS A 36 -15.48 3.71 -10.23
CA HIS A 36 -14.99 4.87 -10.98
C HIS A 36 -14.46 6.02 -10.09
N LEU A 37 -15.12 6.31 -8.96
CA LEU A 37 -14.65 7.31 -8.00
C LEU A 37 -13.32 6.91 -7.35
N ALA A 38 -13.19 5.65 -6.92
CA ALA A 38 -11.95 5.15 -6.35
C ALA A 38 -10.82 5.19 -7.39
N SER A 39 -11.08 4.72 -8.61
CA SER A 39 -10.10 4.74 -9.71
C SER A 39 -9.58 6.16 -9.99
N GLU A 40 -10.45 7.16 -10.03
CA GLU A 40 -10.05 8.55 -10.27
C GLU A 40 -9.19 9.11 -9.12
N VAL A 41 -9.63 8.91 -7.87
CA VAL A 41 -8.90 9.39 -6.68
C VAL A 41 -7.54 8.72 -6.57
N ILE A 42 -7.47 7.40 -6.77
CA ILE A 42 -6.23 6.63 -6.72
C ILE A 42 -5.29 7.08 -7.84
N LEU A 43 -5.78 7.23 -9.07
CA LEU A 43 -4.96 7.68 -10.19
C LEU A 43 -4.35 9.05 -9.90
N LYS A 44 -5.16 10.03 -9.45
CA LYS A 44 -4.66 11.37 -9.11
C LYS A 44 -3.63 11.33 -7.98
N ALA A 45 -3.90 10.57 -6.92
CA ALA A 45 -3.01 10.50 -5.76
C ALA A 45 -1.68 9.84 -6.10
N VAL A 46 -1.70 8.71 -6.82
CA VAL A 46 -0.47 8.00 -7.22
C VAL A 46 0.31 8.80 -8.26
N THR A 47 -0.34 9.33 -9.30
CA THR A 47 0.34 10.13 -10.33
C THR A 47 0.94 11.40 -9.74
N GLY A 48 0.18 12.18 -8.97
CA GLY A 48 0.69 13.41 -8.37
C GLY A 48 1.86 13.15 -7.41
N PHE A 49 1.82 12.04 -6.68
CA PHE A 49 2.93 11.63 -5.84
C PHE A 49 4.18 11.20 -6.63
N MET A 50 3.99 10.53 -7.77
CA MET A 50 5.09 10.09 -8.65
C MET A 50 5.69 11.25 -9.47
N GLU A 51 4.94 12.33 -9.70
CA GLU A 51 5.36 13.53 -10.43
C GLU A 51 6.05 14.57 -9.53
N ASP A 52 5.76 14.57 -8.23
CA ASP A 52 6.50 15.39 -7.26
C ASP A 52 7.95 14.88 -7.21
N ASN A 53 8.94 15.74 -7.40
CA ASN A 53 10.37 15.36 -7.33
C ASN A 53 10.94 15.43 -5.90
N ASN A 54 10.19 15.98 -4.94
CA ASN A 54 10.63 16.17 -3.55
C ASN A 54 9.45 16.11 -2.54
N PRO A 55 8.80 14.95 -2.36
CA PRO A 55 7.66 14.78 -1.50
C PRO A 55 8.10 14.89 -0.05
N SER A 56 7.47 15.82 0.66
CA SER A 56 7.73 16.04 2.09
C SER A 56 7.24 14.90 3.00
N LYS A 57 6.37 14.02 2.48
CA LYS A 57 5.72 12.92 3.21
C LYS A 57 5.46 11.75 2.27
N PRO A 58 5.42 10.50 2.77
CA PRO A 58 4.99 9.36 1.97
C PRO A 58 3.50 9.45 1.59
N LEU A 59 3.14 8.88 0.44
CA LEU A 59 1.74 8.69 0.06
C LEU A 59 1.10 7.60 0.93
N VAL A 60 -0.05 7.86 1.55
CA VAL A 60 -0.80 6.84 2.30
C VAL A 60 -2.22 6.75 1.71
N LEU A 61 -2.68 5.54 1.35
CA LEU A 61 -4.00 5.32 0.76
C LEU A 61 -4.84 4.33 1.57
N SER A 62 -5.78 4.85 2.35
CA SER A 62 -6.70 4.00 3.10
C SER A 62 -7.86 3.55 2.23
N LEU A 63 -7.94 2.25 1.92
CA LEU A 63 -8.98 1.68 1.06
C LEU A 63 -10.05 1.00 1.92
N HIS A 64 -11.26 1.55 1.94
CA HIS A 64 -12.38 1.03 2.73
C HIS A 64 -13.52 0.50 1.85
N GLY A 65 -14.23 -0.50 2.34
CA GLY A 65 -15.39 -1.09 1.67
C GLY A 65 -15.60 -2.56 2.04
N SER A 66 -16.70 -3.13 1.57
CA SER A 66 -17.05 -4.54 1.80
C SER A 66 -16.01 -5.51 1.22
N SER A 67 -16.03 -6.76 1.66
CA SER A 67 -15.23 -7.81 1.03
C SER A 67 -15.63 -7.98 -0.45
N GLY A 68 -14.67 -8.35 -1.30
CA GLY A 68 -14.91 -8.57 -2.73
C GLY A 68 -15.02 -7.31 -3.61
N THR A 69 -14.91 -6.09 -3.06
CA THR A 69 -15.03 -4.84 -3.84
C THR A 69 -13.75 -4.38 -4.55
N GLY A 70 -12.68 -5.19 -4.52
CA GLY A 70 -11.45 -4.93 -5.29
C GLY A 70 -10.33 -4.20 -4.56
N LYS A 71 -10.38 -4.03 -3.22
CA LYS A 71 -9.30 -3.38 -2.45
C LYS A 71 -7.91 -3.98 -2.70
N ASN A 72 -7.79 -5.31 -2.62
CA ASN A 72 -6.53 -6.01 -2.87
C ASN A 72 -6.13 -5.98 -4.36
N LEU A 73 -7.13 -5.93 -5.26
CA LEU A 73 -6.88 -5.78 -6.69
C LEU A 73 -6.29 -4.40 -7.01
N VAL A 74 -6.78 -3.32 -6.37
CA VAL A 74 -6.18 -1.98 -6.48
C VAL A 74 -4.70 -2.02 -6.10
N ALA A 75 -4.35 -2.63 -4.96
CA ALA A 75 -2.96 -2.72 -4.51
C ALA A 75 -2.09 -3.47 -5.53
N LYS A 76 -2.58 -4.58 -6.11
CA LYS A 76 -1.89 -5.33 -7.17
C LYS A 76 -1.72 -4.51 -8.45
N ILE A 77 -2.74 -3.75 -8.87
CA ILE A 77 -2.67 -2.87 -10.04
C ILE A 77 -1.60 -1.79 -9.84
N ILE A 78 -1.58 -1.15 -8.66
CA ILE A 78 -0.55 -0.15 -8.33
C ILE A 78 0.84 -0.81 -8.35
N ALA A 79 1.01 -1.96 -7.68
CA ALA A 79 2.29 -2.66 -7.64
C ALA A 79 2.79 -3.03 -9.04
N LYS A 80 1.93 -3.63 -9.87
CA LYS A 80 2.22 -4.00 -11.26
C LYS A 80 2.70 -2.83 -12.12
N ASN A 81 2.14 -1.63 -11.90
CA ASN A 81 2.46 -0.45 -12.69
C ASN A 81 3.66 0.35 -12.15
N LEU A 82 4.07 0.13 -10.90
CA LEU A 82 5.17 0.87 -10.28
C LEU A 82 6.46 0.04 -10.14
N PHE A 83 6.36 -1.28 -10.07
CA PHE A 83 7.47 -2.17 -9.76
C PHE A 83 7.61 -3.28 -10.79
N GLU A 84 8.85 -3.50 -11.23
CA GLU A 84 9.18 -4.72 -11.96
C GLU A 84 8.90 -5.94 -11.07
N GLY A 85 8.20 -6.93 -11.62
CA GLY A 85 7.69 -8.08 -10.86
C GLY A 85 6.37 -7.84 -10.12
N GLY A 86 5.82 -6.62 -10.14
CA GLY A 86 4.52 -6.30 -9.55
C GLY A 86 4.44 -6.64 -8.06
N ASP A 87 3.41 -7.37 -7.65
CA ASP A 87 3.23 -7.81 -6.26
C ASP A 87 4.25 -8.83 -5.78
N LEU A 88 5.06 -9.41 -6.68
CA LEU A 88 6.18 -10.29 -6.36
C LEU A 88 7.52 -9.56 -6.30
N SER A 89 7.54 -8.25 -6.53
CA SER A 89 8.75 -7.44 -6.44
C SER A 89 9.31 -7.49 -5.02
N THR A 90 10.64 -7.51 -4.88
CA THR A 90 11.31 -7.42 -3.58
C THR A 90 11.05 -6.09 -2.86
N GLN A 91 10.53 -5.10 -3.58
CA GLN A 91 10.15 -3.79 -3.08
C GLN A 91 8.68 -3.67 -2.66
N VAL A 92 7.90 -4.75 -2.80
CA VAL A 92 6.49 -4.79 -2.40
C VAL A 92 6.33 -5.76 -1.25
N HIS A 93 5.87 -5.26 -0.10
CA HIS A 93 5.80 -6.02 1.14
C HIS A 93 4.35 -6.13 1.63
N LEU A 94 3.82 -7.34 1.70
CA LEU A 94 2.47 -7.63 2.18
C LEU A 94 2.47 -8.11 3.64
N PHE A 95 1.71 -7.43 4.48
CA PHE A 95 1.44 -7.79 5.86
C PHE A 95 -0.05 -8.08 6.05
N ILE A 96 -0.39 -9.36 6.20
CA ILE A 96 -1.74 -9.80 6.58
C ILE A 96 -1.82 -9.87 8.11
N ALA A 97 -2.70 -9.10 8.73
CA ALA A 97 -2.76 -8.95 10.19
C ALA A 97 -2.94 -10.29 10.93
N THR A 98 -3.86 -11.14 10.45
CA THR A 98 -4.14 -12.45 11.07
C THR A 98 -3.01 -13.46 10.93
N HIS A 99 -2.12 -13.27 9.95
CA HIS A 99 -1.00 -14.18 9.74
C HIS A 99 0.26 -13.70 10.46
N HIS A 100 0.59 -12.41 10.33
CA HIS A 100 1.84 -11.84 10.84
C HIS A 100 1.72 -11.36 12.29
N PHE A 101 0.51 -10.96 12.72
CA PHE A 101 0.25 -10.39 14.05
C PHE A 101 -0.89 -11.10 14.81
N PRO A 102 -0.93 -12.45 14.88
CA PRO A 102 -2.09 -13.19 15.40
C PRO A 102 -2.30 -13.06 16.91
N HIS A 103 -1.26 -12.76 17.69
CA HIS A 103 -1.30 -12.86 19.15
C HIS A 103 -1.25 -11.48 19.82
N SER A 104 -2.35 -11.09 20.46
CA SER A 104 -2.45 -9.82 21.21
C SER A 104 -1.43 -9.67 22.34
N ALA A 105 -0.94 -10.78 22.91
CA ALA A 105 0.10 -10.75 23.95
C ALA A 105 1.49 -10.35 23.42
N LYS A 106 1.71 -10.33 22.09
CA LYS A 106 3.01 -10.05 21.46
C LYS A 106 3.05 -8.69 20.75
N VAL A 107 2.11 -7.79 21.05
CA VAL A 107 1.96 -6.50 20.37
C VAL A 107 3.24 -5.67 20.37
N ASP A 108 3.93 -5.56 21.50
CA ASP A 108 5.18 -4.80 21.58
C ASP A 108 6.30 -5.41 20.72
N THR A 109 6.38 -6.75 20.69
CA THR A 109 7.32 -7.46 19.80
C THR A 109 7.00 -7.19 18.33
N TYR A 110 5.73 -7.29 17.94
CA TYR A 110 5.29 -7.07 16.56
C TYR A 110 5.52 -5.64 16.11
N LYS A 111 5.25 -4.66 16.98
CA LYS A 111 5.53 -3.25 16.74
C LYS A 111 7.01 -3.01 16.48
N ALA A 112 7.89 -3.53 17.35
CA ALA A 112 9.33 -3.39 17.19
C ALA A 112 9.84 -4.05 15.90
N GLN A 113 9.37 -5.26 15.59
CA GLN A 113 9.71 -5.97 14.35
C GLN A 113 9.25 -5.21 13.11
N LEU A 114 8.02 -4.69 13.10
CA LEU A 114 7.48 -3.93 11.98
C LEU A 114 8.27 -2.63 11.74
N GLN A 115 8.58 -1.89 12.80
CA GLN A 115 9.41 -0.68 12.71
C GLN A 115 10.80 -0.99 12.14
N GLN A 116 11.43 -2.07 12.61
CA GLN A 116 12.73 -2.49 12.11
C GLN A 116 12.68 -2.94 10.64
N TRP A 117 11.61 -3.66 10.26
CA TRP A 117 11.42 -4.14 8.89
C TRP A 117 11.25 -3.00 7.90
N ILE A 118 10.40 -2.02 8.23
CA ILE A 118 10.17 -0.83 7.41
C ILE A 118 11.46 -0.04 7.27
N ARG A 119 12.14 0.27 8.39
CA ARG A 119 13.41 1.01 8.38
C ARG A 119 14.48 0.28 7.56
N GLY A 120 14.59 -1.03 7.69
CA GLY A 120 15.55 -1.85 6.95
C GLY A 120 15.31 -1.79 5.43
N ASN A 121 14.09 -2.04 4.97
CA ASN A 121 13.78 -2.08 3.54
C ASN A 121 13.86 -0.69 2.89
N VAL A 122 13.33 0.35 3.55
CA VAL A 122 13.41 1.73 3.07
C VAL A 122 14.87 2.22 3.01
N SER A 123 15.76 1.70 3.87
CA SER A 123 17.20 2.02 3.79
C SER A 123 17.89 1.36 2.58
N VAL A 124 17.42 0.19 2.14
CA VAL A 124 17.97 -0.53 0.97
C VAL A 124 17.50 0.12 -0.33
N CYS A 125 16.19 0.33 -0.42
CA CYS A 125 15.58 1.00 -1.55
C CYS A 125 14.52 1.91 -0.96
N PRO A 126 14.67 3.23 -1.11
CA PRO A 126 13.70 4.15 -0.56
C PRO A 126 12.30 3.77 -1.04
N ARG A 127 12.15 3.48 -2.34
CA ARG A 127 10.90 3.16 -3.04
C ARG A 127 10.35 1.77 -2.68
N SER A 128 10.00 1.52 -1.43
CA SER A 128 9.36 0.27 -0.98
C SER A 128 7.88 0.47 -0.66
N MET A 129 7.00 -0.28 -1.33
CA MET A 129 5.56 -0.29 -1.07
C MET A 129 5.21 -1.29 0.03
N PHE A 130 4.46 -0.84 1.03
CA PHE A 130 3.93 -1.70 2.09
C PHE A 130 2.41 -1.83 1.94
N ILE A 131 1.89 -3.04 2.08
CA ILE A 131 0.47 -3.34 1.99
C ILE A 131 0.09 -3.98 3.31
N PHE A 132 -0.87 -3.39 4.00
CA PHE A 132 -1.42 -3.95 5.22
C PHE A 132 -2.84 -4.42 4.96
N ASP A 133 -3.06 -5.74 5.05
CA ASP A 133 -4.36 -6.37 4.83
C ASP A 133 -4.97 -6.84 6.14
N GLU A 134 -6.30 -6.89 6.19
CA GLU A 134 -7.08 -7.22 7.39
C GLU A 134 -6.76 -6.35 8.62
N MET A 135 -6.47 -5.07 8.39
CA MET A 135 -6.11 -4.13 9.47
C MET A 135 -7.20 -3.94 10.53
N ASP A 136 -8.46 -4.22 10.22
CA ASP A 136 -9.56 -4.28 11.19
C ASP A 136 -9.34 -5.35 12.28
N LYS A 137 -8.53 -6.36 11.99
CA LYS A 137 -8.14 -7.43 12.91
C LYS A 137 -6.79 -7.18 13.58
N MET A 138 -6.09 -6.09 13.24
CA MET A 138 -4.81 -5.74 13.84
C MET A 138 -5.03 -5.05 15.19
N ASN A 139 -4.24 -5.44 16.20
CA ASN A 139 -4.29 -4.76 17.50
C ASN A 139 -3.87 -3.28 17.35
N PRO A 140 -4.63 -2.31 17.90
CA PRO A 140 -4.30 -0.88 17.79
C PRO A 140 -2.92 -0.48 18.34
N GLY A 141 -2.32 -1.29 19.23
CA GLY A 141 -0.98 -1.01 19.76
C GLY A 141 0.16 -1.33 18.80
N THR A 142 -0.12 -2.04 17.69
CA THR A 142 0.91 -2.57 16.78
C THR A 142 1.40 -1.54 15.73
N TYR A 143 0.59 -0.53 15.40
CA TYR A 143 0.93 0.52 14.41
C TYR A 143 1.09 1.90 15.05
#